data_AF-A0A934NZ07-F1
#
_entry.id   AF-A0A934NZ07-F1
#
_cell.length_a   1.000
_cell.length_b   1.000
_cell.length_c   1.000
_cell.angle_alpha   90.00
_cell.angle_beta   90.00
_cell.angle_gamma   90.00
#
_symmetry.space_group_name_H-M   'P 1'
#
loop_
_entity.id
_entity.type
_entity.pdbx_description
1 polymer ?
#
loop_
_entity_poly.entity_id
_entity_poly.type
_entity_poly.pdbx_seq_one_letter_code
_entity_poly.pdbx_strand_id
1 'polypeptide(L)'
;MNDWRVRGAALAAALVTTRMLIDLGVEASPDAGIVLRYTGLIAIVAIAVAWGFLDGQRDRRRNPDPDRGADLTIVWLAAAAAAGVGAAVVAWLLGVLSPLDLGGNSLLFELTSGAAWSMLLVFASALAGSTAGARVAGTSQGARSPEVTVSAPSG
;
A
#
# COMPACT_ATOMS: atom_id res chain seq x y z
N MET A 1 18.05 0.04 4.78
CA MET A 1 18.13 0.41 3.35
C MET A 1 16.74 0.24 2.74
N ASN A 2 16.05 1.33 2.40
CA ASN A 2 15.06 1.46 1.32
C ASN A 2 14.27 0.20 0.91
N ASP A 3 13.43 -0.36 1.80
CA ASP A 3 12.62 -1.53 1.42
C ASP A 3 11.31 -1.16 0.69
N TRP A 4 11.37 -0.09 -0.12
CA TRP A 4 10.30 0.26 -1.05
C TRP A 4 10.20 -0.78 -2.17
N ARG A 5 11.29 -1.48 -2.49
CA ARG A 5 11.37 -2.46 -3.58
C ARG A 5 10.50 -3.68 -3.29
N VAL A 6 10.61 -4.27 -2.09
CA VAL A 6 9.78 -5.44 -1.71
C VAL A 6 8.32 -5.05 -1.60
N ARG A 7 8.01 -3.90 -0.99
CA ARG A 7 6.63 -3.37 -0.92
C ARG A 7 6.05 -3.15 -2.32
N GLY A 8 6.80 -2.48 -3.18
CA GLY A 8 6.41 -2.22 -4.56
C GLY A 8 6.19 -3.51 -5.36
N ALA A 9 7.11 -4.47 -5.27
CA ALA A 9 6.99 -5.76 -5.95
C ALA A 9 5.80 -6.58 -5.43
N ALA A 10 5.61 -6.65 -4.11
CA ALA A 10 4.49 -7.37 -3.51
C ALA A 10 3.13 -6.76 -3.90
N LEU A 11 3.04 -5.43 -3.91
CA LEU A 11 1.82 -4.73 -4.32
C LEU A 11 1.59 -4.79 -5.83
N ALA A 12 2.65 -4.76 -6.65
CA ALA A 12 2.54 -5.03 -8.08
C ALA A 12 1.94 -6.42 -8.32
N ALA A 13 2.49 -7.44 -7.66
CA ALA A 13 1.99 -8.81 -7.75
C ALA A 13 0.53 -8.92 -7.28
N ALA A 14 0.17 -8.25 -6.18
CA ALA A 14 -1.21 -8.23 -5.68
C ALA A 14 -2.18 -7.55 -6.66
N LEU A 15 -1.78 -6.43 -7.27
CA LEU A 15 -2.58 -5.71 -8.28
C LEU A 15 -2.80 -6.57 -9.53
N VAL A 16 -1.74 -7.19 -10.04
CA VAL A 16 -1.82 -8.09 -11.21
C VAL A 16 -2.69 -9.29 -10.89
N THR A 17 -2.46 -9.95 -9.76
CA THR A 17 -3.24 -11.13 -9.35
C THR A 17 -4.71 -10.78 -9.18
N THR A 18 -5.02 -9.66 -8.53
CA THR A 18 -6.41 -9.17 -8.38
C THR A 18 -7.07 -8.96 -9.73
N ARG A 19 -6.37 -8.34 -10.70
CA ARG A 19 -6.88 -8.19 -12.06
C ARG A 19 -7.16 -9.53 -12.73
N MET A 20 -6.22 -10.47 -12.65
CA MET A 20 -6.39 -11.83 -13.17
C MET A 20 -7.62 -12.53 -12.59
N LEU A 21 -7.82 -12.43 -11.28
CA LEU A 21 -8.96 -13.05 -10.60
C LEU A 21 -10.29 -12.39 -10.99
N ILE A 22 -10.31 -11.07 -11.19
CA ILE A 22 -11.51 -10.37 -11.65
C ILE A 22 -11.88 -10.81 -13.06
N ASP A 23 -10.92 -10.85 -13.99
CA ASP A 23 -11.21 -11.20 -15.39
C ASP A 23 -11.70 -12.65 -15.51
N LEU A 24 -11.00 -13.59 -14.87
CA LEU A 24 -11.43 -15.00 -14.81
C LEU A 24 -12.80 -15.15 -14.13
N GLY A 25 -13.06 -14.37 -13.07
CA GLY A 25 -14.34 -14.40 -12.37
C GLY A 25 -15.50 -13.85 -13.20
N VAL A 26 -15.24 -12.79 -13.99
CA VAL A 26 -16.24 -12.21 -14.91
C VAL A 26 -16.51 -13.14 -16.08
N GLU A 27 -15.48 -13.81 -16.61
CA GLU A 27 -15.64 -14.83 -17.65
C GLU A 27 -16.53 -15.99 -17.18
N ALA A 28 -16.33 -16.46 -15.94
CA ALA A 28 -17.14 -17.53 -15.35
C ALA A 28 -18.55 -17.09 -14.93
N SER A 29 -18.74 -15.82 -14.56
CA SER A 29 -20.01 -15.30 -14.04
C SER A 29 -20.15 -13.80 -14.38
N PRO A 30 -20.71 -13.47 -15.56
CA PRO A 30 -20.81 -12.09 -16.04
C PRO A 30 -21.55 -11.14 -15.08
N ASP A 31 -22.56 -11.66 -14.39
CA ASP A 31 -23.41 -10.90 -13.45
C ASP A 31 -22.64 -10.41 -12.22
N ALA A 32 -21.55 -11.09 -11.86
CA ALA A 32 -20.76 -10.81 -10.66
C ALA A 32 -19.73 -9.68 -10.86
N GLY A 33 -19.61 -9.12 -12.07
CA GLY A 33 -18.49 -8.23 -12.41
C GLY A 33 -18.37 -6.99 -11.53
N ILE A 34 -19.48 -6.37 -11.13
CA ILE A 34 -19.43 -5.22 -10.22
C ILE A 34 -18.97 -5.63 -8.82
N VAL A 35 -19.46 -6.76 -8.32
CA VAL A 35 -19.12 -7.29 -7.00
C VAL A 35 -17.63 -7.64 -6.94
N LEU A 36 -17.13 -8.39 -7.92
CA LEU A 36 -15.72 -8.78 -8.02
C LEU A 36 -14.79 -7.57 -8.07
N ARG A 37 -15.14 -6.53 -8.82
CA ARG A 37 -14.36 -5.28 -8.91
C ARG A 37 -14.29 -4.56 -7.56
N TYR A 38 -15.42 -4.41 -6.86
CA TYR A 38 -15.43 -3.79 -5.53
C TYR A 38 -14.69 -4.65 -4.50
N THR A 39 -14.85 -5.97 -4.53
CA THR A 39 -14.11 -6.87 -3.65
C THR A 39 -12.60 -6.76 -3.86
N GLY A 40 -12.14 -6.77 -5.12
CA GLY A 40 -10.72 -6.59 -5.45
C GLY A 40 -10.19 -5.23 -5.00
N LEU A 41 -10.95 -4.15 -5.22
CA LEU A 41 -10.61 -2.81 -4.75
C LEU A 41 -10.44 -2.77 -3.23
N ILE A 42 -11.43 -3.28 -2.49
CA ILE A 42 -11.39 -3.33 -1.02
C ILE A 42 -10.20 -4.17 -0.54
N ALA A 43 -9.91 -5.30 -1.19
CA ALA A 43 -8.77 -6.15 -0.84
C ALA A 43 -7.44 -5.40 -0.97
N ILE A 44 -7.20 -4.73 -2.10
CA ILE A 44 -5.97 -3.95 -2.31
C ILE A 44 -5.84 -2.81 -1.31
N VAL A 45 -6.92 -2.06 -1.08
CA VAL A 45 -6.95 -0.97 -0.09
C VAL A 45 -6.66 -1.52 1.30
N ALA A 46 -7.31 -2.62 1.71
CA ALA A 46 -7.10 -3.23 3.02
C ALA A 46 -5.65 -3.69 3.22
N ILE A 47 -5.05 -4.35 2.21
CA ILE A 47 -3.64 -4.77 2.24
C ILE A 47 -2.72 -3.55 2.39
N ALA A 48 -2.93 -2.49 1.59
CA ALA A 48 -2.12 -1.28 1.63
C ALA A 48 -2.26 -0.54 2.98
N VAL A 49 -3.47 -0.36 3.50
CA VAL A 49 -3.74 0.24 4.81
C VAL A 49 -3.08 -0.57 5.92
N ALA A 50 -3.26 -1.90 5.94
CA ALA A 50 -2.74 -2.76 7.00
C ALA A 50 -1.21 -2.74 7.02
N TRP A 51 -0.56 -2.84 5.87
CA TRP A 51 0.89 -2.77 5.78
C TRP A 51 1.41 -1.38 6.17
N GLY A 52 0.80 -0.32 5.63
CA GLY A 52 1.11 1.05 6.00
C GLY A 52 1.02 1.25 7.52
N PHE A 53 -0.05 0.78 8.15
CA PHE A 53 -0.27 0.83 9.59
C PHE A 53 0.84 0.15 10.38
N LEU A 54 1.21 -1.07 10.01
CA LEU A 54 2.30 -1.79 10.65
C LEU A 54 3.64 -1.03 10.51
N ASP A 55 3.91 -0.44 9.36
CA ASP A 55 5.12 0.35 9.14
C ASP A 55 5.14 1.63 9.98
N GLY A 56 4.03 2.37 10.03
CA GLY A 56 3.92 3.56 10.87
C GLY A 56 4.05 3.25 12.36
N GLN A 57 3.49 2.13 12.80
CA GLN A 57 3.61 1.67 14.18
C GLN A 57 5.06 1.27 14.52
N ARG A 58 5.74 0.57 13.61
CA ARG A 58 7.14 0.14 13.78
C ARG A 58 8.09 1.33 13.79
N ASP A 59 7.89 2.30 12.90
CA ASP A 59 8.68 3.51 12.83
C ASP A 59 8.59 4.30 14.14
N ARG A 60 7.37 4.59 14.62
CA ARG A 60 7.18 5.31 15.89
C ARG A 60 7.76 4.62 17.12
N ARG A 61 7.81 3.29 17.13
CA ARG A 61 8.40 2.51 18.22
C ARG A 61 9.93 2.57 18.20
N ARG A 62 10.55 2.73 17.03
CA ARG A 62 12.01 2.81 16.88
C ARG A 62 12.53 4.24 17.05
N ASN A 63 11.75 5.22 16.61
CA ASN A 63 12.06 6.63 16.70
C ASN A 63 10.94 7.35 17.47
N PRO A 64 11.07 7.46 18.81
CA PRO A 64 10.10 8.18 19.65
C PRO A 64 10.03 9.68 19.33
N ASP A 65 11.15 10.27 18.90
CA ASP A 65 11.25 11.64 18.42
C ASP A 65 10.66 11.72 16.99
N PRO A 66 9.55 12.48 16.78
CA PRO A 66 8.88 12.57 15.48
C PRO A 66 9.80 13.07 14.36
N ASP A 67 10.75 13.95 14.68
CA ASP A 67 11.62 14.60 13.70
C ASP A 67 12.76 13.68 13.23
N ARG A 68 12.94 12.54 13.90
CA ARG A 68 13.96 11.53 13.56
C ARG A 68 13.40 10.30 12.86
N GLY A 69 12.09 10.24 12.65
CA GLY A 69 11.43 9.11 11.97
C GLY A 69 11.89 8.94 10.52
N ALA A 70 11.71 7.75 9.96
CA ALA A 70 11.95 7.54 8.53
C ALA A 70 10.88 8.29 7.70
N ASP A 71 11.26 8.81 6.53
CA ASP A 71 10.31 9.41 5.59
C ASP A 71 9.49 8.32 4.89
N LEU A 72 8.50 7.80 5.60
CA LEU A 72 7.56 6.79 5.10
C LEU A 72 6.76 7.31 3.91
N THR A 73 6.58 8.62 3.77
CA THR A 73 5.89 9.23 2.63
C THR A 73 6.66 8.94 1.35
N ILE A 74 7.96 9.25 1.32
CA ILE A 74 8.81 8.97 0.15
C ILE A 74 8.91 7.46 -0.11
N VAL A 75 9.05 6.65 0.93
CA VAL A 75 9.15 5.18 0.77
C VAL A 75 7.87 4.61 0.15
N TRP A 76 6.69 5.03 0.62
CA TRP A 76 5.42 4.57 0.07
C TRP A 76 5.11 5.15 -1.30
N LEU A 77 5.57 6.38 -1.59
CA LEU A 77 5.43 6.97 -2.92
C LEU A 77 6.24 6.18 -3.96
N ALA A 78 7.51 5.85 -3.64
CA ALA A 78 8.35 5.03 -4.51
C ALA A 78 7.79 3.61 -4.69
N ALA A 79 7.29 3.00 -3.61
CA ALA A 79 6.66 1.67 -3.67
C ALA A 79 5.39 1.69 -4.54
N ALA A 80 4.54 2.70 -4.38
CA ALA A 80 3.30 2.84 -5.15
C ALA A 80 3.56 3.12 -6.63
N ALA A 81 4.57 3.95 -6.95
CA ALA A 81 4.99 4.19 -8.34
C ALA A 81 5.47 2.89 -8.99
N ALA A 82 6.33 2.13 -8.30
CA ALA A 82 6.81 0.85 -8.78
C ALA A 82 5.68 -0.18 -8.93
N ALA A 83 4.74 -0.21 -7.97
CA ALA A 83 3.58 -1.09 -8.02
C ALA A 83 2.64 -0.77 -9.18
N GLY A 84 2.28 0.51 -9.36
CA GLY A 84 1.36 0.95 -10.40
C GLY A 84 1.94 0.76 -11.81
N VAL A 85 3.17 1.22 -12.04
CA VAL A 85 3.84 1.05 -13.35
C VAL A 85 4.15 -0.42 -13.61
N GLY A 86 4.68 -1.13 -12.62
CA GLY A 86 4.99 -2.56 -12.74
C GLY A 86 3.75 -3.39 -13.06
N ALA A 87 2.64 -3.15 -12.36
CA ALA A 87 1.38 -3.83 -12.62
C ALA A 87 0.81 -3.51 -14.01
N ALA A 88 0.91 -2.26 -14.47
CA ALA A 88 0.46 -1.87 -15.81
C ALA A 88 1.27 -2.57 -16.91
N VAL A 89 2.60 -2.60 -16.80
CA VAL A 89 3.46 -3.28 -17.76
C VAL A 89 3.19 -4.78 -17.78
N VAL A 90 3.06 -5.42 -16.60
CA VAL A 90 2.80 -6.85 -16.50
C VAL A 90 1.42 -7.20 -17.03
N ALA A 91 0.38 -6.43 -16.69
CA ALA A 91 -0.98 -6.67 -17.19
C ALA A 91 -1.05 -6.55 -18.72
N TRP A 92 -0.42 -5.51 -19.29
CA TRP A 92 -0.31 -5.37 -20.74
C TRP A 92 0.43 -6.55 -21.38
N LEU A 93 1.56 -6.97 -20.79
CA LEU A 93 2.33 -8.09 -21.31
C LEU A 93 1.52 -9.40 -21.27
N LEU A 94 0.75 -9.63 -20.20
CA LEU A 94 -0.14 -10.78 -20.10
C LEU A 94 -1.26 -10.74 -21.15
N GLY A 95 -1.84 -9.57 -21.42
CA GLY A 95 -2.85 -9.40 -22.48
C GLY A 95 -2.31 -9.63 -23.89
N VAL A 96 -1.03 -9.35 -24.13
CA VAL A 96 -0.39 -9.63 -25.43
C VAL A 96 0.02 -11.10 -25.57
N LEU A 97 0.49 -11.72 -24.49
CA LEU A 97 1.09 -13.07 -24.53
C LEU A 97 0.12 -14.21 -24.21
N SER A 98 -1.00 -13.93 -23.55
CA SER A 98 -1.95 -14.94 -23.08
C SER A 98 -3.32 -14.71 -23.72
N PRO A 99 -4.18 -15.74 -23.84
CA PRO A 99 -5.58 -15.57 -24.22
C PRO A 99 -6.41 -14.84 -23.15
N LEU A 100 -5.79 -14.45 -22.03
CA LEU A 100 -6.41 -13.68 -20.97
C LEU A 100 -6.52 -12.22 -21.41
N ASP A 101 -7.73 -11.66 -21.44
CA ASP A 101 -8.00 -10.27 -21.84
C ASP A 101 -7.65 -9.25 -20.74
N LEU A 102 -6.46 -9.41 -20.13
CA LEU A 102 -5.96 -8.59 -19.01
C LEU A 102 -5.44 -7.20 -19.43
N GLY A 103 -5.49 -6.92 -20.74
CA GLY A 103 -4.86 -5.77 -21.39
C GLY A 103 -5.61 -5.32 -22.63
N GLY A 104 -6.94 -5.27 -22.58
CA GLY A 104 -7.78 -4.81 -23.71
C GLY A 104 -7.52 -3.35 -24.13
N ASN A 105 -6.71 -2.60 -23.37
CA ASN A 105 -6.30 -1.23 -23.69
C ASN A 105 -4.88 -1.15 -24.29
N SER A 106 -4.58 -0.04 -24.96
CA SER A 106 -3.22 0.23 -25.44
C SER A 106 -2.21 0.36 -24.28
N LEU A 107 -0.93 0.03 -24.52
CA LEU A 107 0.16 0.18 -23.55
C LEU A 107 0.23 1.60 -22.94
N LEU A 108 0.01 2.62 -23.78
CA LEU A 108 0.00 4.02 -23.37
C LEU A 108 -1.11 4.31 -22.36
N PHE A 109 -2.29 3.72 -22.54
CA PHE A 109 -3.40 3.87 -21.61
C PHE A 109 -3.11 3.19 -20.26
N GLU A 110 -2.59 1.95 -20.28
CA GLU A 110 -2.24 1.24 -19.06
C GLU A 110 -1.13 1.96 -18.28
N LEU A 111 -0.10 2.48 -18.96
CA LEU A 111 1.00 3.21 -18.33
C LEU A 111 0.63 4.60 -17.79
N THR A 112 -0.50 5.16 -18.22
CA THR A 112 -0.95 6.48 -17.77
C THR A 112 -2.09 6.33 -16.78
N SER A 113 -3.30 6.08 -17.27
CA SER A 113 -4.51 5.97 -16.47
C SER A 113 -4.45 4.77 -15.52
N GLY A 114 -4.08 3.59 -16.03
CA GLY A 114 -4.03 2.36 -15.23
C GLY A 114 -2.98 2.44 -14.11
N ALA A 115 -1.79 2.91 -14.44
CA ALA A 115 -0.69 3.10 -13.49
C ALA A 115 -1.00 4.21 -12.48
N ALA A 116 -1.51 5.37 -12.93
CA ALA A 116 -1.83 6.49 -12.03
C ALA A 116 -2.93 6.11 -11.02
N TRP A 117 -3.99 5.44 -11.47
CA TRP A 117 -5.05 4.96 -10.59
C TRP A 117 -4.52 3.99 -9.53
N SER A 118 -3.75 2.99 -9.96
CA SER A 118 -3.18 1.97 -9.07
C SER A 118 -2.19 2.60 -8.08
N MET A 119 -1.34 3.51 -8.56
CA MET A 119 -0.39 4.25 -7.74
C MET A 119 -1.11 5.09 -6.69
N LEU A 120 -2.14 5.85 -7.07
CA LEU A 120 -2.91 6.69 -6.14
C LEU A 120 -3.58 5.84 -5.07
N LEU A 121 -4.24 4.74 -5.46
CA LEU A 121 -4.90 3.83 -4.53
C LEU A 121 -3.93 3.27 -3.50
N VAL A 122 -2.79 2.74 -3.95
CA VAL A 122 -1.78 2.16 -3.06
C VAL A 122 -1.17 3.23 -2.15
N PHE A 123 -0.76 4.36 -2.73
CA PHE A 123 -0.08 5.43 -1.99
C PHE A 123 -0.99 6.04 -0.92
N ALA A 124 -2.20 6.47 -1.28
CA ALA A 124 -3.12 7.13 -0.37
C ALA A 124 -3.52 6.20 0.78
N SER A 125 -3.81 4.93 0.46
CA SER A 125 -4.19 3.91 1.45
C SER A 125 -3.07 3.60 2.43
N ALA A 126 -1.85 3.39 1.92
CA ALA A 126 -0.70 3.11 2.77
C ALA A 126 -0.26 4.31 3.61
N LEU A 127 -0.36 5.53 3.05
CA LEU A 127 -0.10 6.75 3.80
C LEU A 127 -1.12 6.93 4.93
N ALA A 128 -2.42 6.76 4.65
CA ALA A 128 -3.46 6.78 5.68
C ALA A 128 -3.19 5.75 6.79
N GLY A 129 -2.90 4.50 6.41
CA GLY A 129 -2.52 3.45 7.35
C GLY A 129 -1.32 3.84 8.21
N SER A 130 -0.22 4.28 7.59
CA SER A 130 1.01 4.63 8.31
C SER A 130 0.84 5.78 9.28
N THR A 131 0.10 6.82 8.91
CA THR A 131 -0.19 7.91 9.85
C THR A 131 -1.07 7.47 11.01
N ALA A 132 -2.00 6.53 10.80
CA ALA A 132 -2.83 5.96 11.87
C ALA A 132 -2.00 5.08 12.81
N GLY A 133 -1.18 4.18 12.28
CA GLY A 133 -0.32 3.28 13.07
C GLY A 133 0.70 4.02 13.91
N ALA A 134 1.27 5.07 13.35
CA ALA A 134 2.12 6.03 14.05
C ALA A 134 1.44 6.66 15.28
N ARG A 135 0.21 7.18 15.11
CA ARG A 135 -0.54 7.83 16.19
C ARG A 135 -0.86 6.86 17.32
N VAL A 136 -1.32 5.65 16.98
CA VAL A 136 -1.63 4.59 17.96
C VAL A 136 -0.38 4.16 18.76
N ALA A 137 0.78 4.11 18.12
CA ALA A 137 2.03 3.80 18.82
C ALA A 137 2.50 4.94 19.74
N GLY A 138 2.28 6.20 19.36
CA GLY A 138 2.67 7.37 20.16
C GLY A 138 1.88 7.46 21.47
N THR A 139 0.56 7.27 21.42
CA THR A 139 -0.29 7.27 22.62
C THR A 139 0.13 6.17 23.62
N SER A 140 0.51 5.00 23.10
CA SER A 140 0.96 3.85 23.89
C SER A 140 2.32 4.06 24.59
N GLN A 141 3.13 5.03 24.14
CA GLN A 141 4.42 5.38 24.75
C GLN A 141 4.27 6.47 25.81
N GLY A 142 3.40 7.46 25.57
CA GLY A 142 3.06 8.48 26.57
C GLY A 142 2.53 7.87 27.86
N ALA A 143 1.67 6.85 27.77
CA ALA A 143 1.16 6.10 28.93
C ALA A 143 2.22 5.27 29.68
N ARG A 144 3.39 5.02 29.07
CA ARG A 144 4.46 4.17 29.61
C ARG A 144 5.63 4.93 30.21
N SER A 145 5.62 6.26 30.17
CA SER A 145 6.57 7.10 30.89
C SER A 145 5.93 7.55 32.19
N PRO A 146 5.97 6.75 33.28
CA PRO A 146 5.66 7.29 34.59
C PRO A 146 6.71 8.37 34.87
N GLU A 147 6.19 9.55 35.14
CA GLU A 147 6.85 10.68 35.76
C GLU A 147 8.08 10.24 36.57
N VAL A 148 9.28 10.51 36.05
CA VAL A 148 10.50 10.50 36.86
C VAL A 148 10.27 11.60 37.89
N THR A 149 9.76 11.19 39.05
CA THR A 149 9.53 12.05 40.19
C THR A 149 10.87 12.71 40.49
N VAL A 150 10.97 14.00 40.15
CA VAL A 150 12.10 14.84 40.54
C VAL A 150 12.05 14.91 42.07
N SER A 151 12.84 14.06 42.71
CA SER A 151 13.09 14.18 44.15
C SER A 151 13.81 15.51 44.37
N ALA A 152 13.09 16.47 44.94
CA ALA A 152 13.64 17.76 45.33
C ALA A 152 14.84 17.58 46.27
N PRO A 153 15.92 18.39 46.14
CA PRO A 153 16.98 18.37 47.12
C PRO A 153 16.44 19.01 48.41
N SER A 154 16.27 18.19 49.45
CA SER A 154 16.21 18.68 50.83
C SER A 154 17.64 18.95 51.30
N GLY A 155 18.01 20.24 51.38
CA GLY A 155 19.29 20.71 51.91
C GLY A 155 19.39 22.22 51.89
#